data_AF-X0Z831-F1
#
_entry.id   AF-X0Z831-F1
#
_cell.length_a   1.000
_cell.length_b   1.000
_cell.length_c   1.000
_cell.angle_alpha   90.00
_cell.angle_beta   90.00
_cell.angle_gamma   90.00
#
_symmetry.space_group_name_H-M   'P 1'
#
loop_
_entity.id
_entity.type
_entity.pdbx_description
1 polymer ?
#
loop_
_entity_poly.entity_id
_entity_poly.type
_entity_poly.pdbx_seq_one_letter_code
_entity_poly.pdbx_strand_id
1 'polypeptide(L)'
;LEILHMHHPEAVVDMHNTSGSGPSFAVCTHMDRQHDALTSLFTQRLIVSNLGLGALMEISEHSYPTVTAEVGGRLDDEAHELAYEGLCRYFLTQTVLAQGETDWGLELLRDPIRLELTEHVTLTYAEEPSANYDITLKPDIEHHNFGGVTPDTLLGWASGSERRLFTALDVGGRCAVTKLVRIVDGKLYPAQPLKLFMITNNAAIAQSTKAWCPLGVFG
;
A
#
# COMPACT_ATOMS: atom_id res chain seq x y z
N LEU A 1 12.67 20.05 1.29
CA LEU A 1 12.33 20.72 2.58
C LEU A 1 12.47 22.24 2.51
N GLU A 2 13.51 22.79 1.90
CA GLU A 2 13.70 24.25 1.80
C GLU A 2 12.48 24.99 1.23
N ILE A 3 11.84 24.44 0.18
CA ILE A 3 10.61 25.01 -0.40
C ILE A 3 9.47 25.05 0.63
N LEU A 4 9.28 23.99 1.43
CA LEU A 4 8.24 23.96 2.47
C LEU A 4 8.52 24.97 3.59
N HIS A 5 9.78 25.13 3.98
CA HIS A 5 10.18 26.14 4.97
C HIS A 5 10.06 27.56 4.43
N MET A 6 10.25 27.77 3.12
CA MET A 6 10.15 29.09 2.50
C MET A 6 8.70 29.55 2.37
N HIS A 7 7.79 28.64 2.05
CA HIS A 7 6.41 29.00 1.69
C HIS A 7 5.38 28.77 2.80
N HIS A 8 5.72 28.00 3.84
CA HIS A 8 4.81 27.69 4.95
C HIS A 8 3.40 27.31 4.49
N PRO A 9 3.26 26.27 3.66
CA PRO A 9 1.96 25.89 3.12
C PRO A 9 1.01 25.44 4.24
N GLU A 10 -0.28 25.63 4.06
CA GLU A 10 -1.28 25.16 5.03
C GLU A 10 -1.38 23.62 5.08
N ALA A 11 -1.05 22.95 3.98
CA ALA A 11 -1.10 21.49 3.82
C ALA A 11 -0.09 21.03 2.75
N VAL A 12 0.26 19.75 2.79
CA VAL A 12 1.11 19.10 1.78
C VAL A 12 0.40 17.85 1.24
N VAL A 13 0.32 17.75 -0.08
CA VAL A 13 -0.16 16.54 -0.77
C VAL A 13 1.00 15.99 -1.59
N ASP A 14 1.40 14.77 -1.29
CA ASP A 14 2.42 14.02 -2.00
C ASP A 14 1.75 12.98 -2.91
N MET A 15 1.58 13.29 -4.19
CA MET A 15 0.79 12.47 -5.10
C MET A 15 1.65 11.51 -5.90
N HIS A 16 1.28 10.24 -5.92
CA HIS A 16 1.97 9.16 -6.63
C HIS A 16 1.00 8.25 -7.37
N ASN A 17 1.55 7.50 -8.32
CA ASN A 17 0.91 6.32 -8.87
C ASN A 17 1.47 5.07 -8.21
N THR A 18 0.62 4.06 -8.04
CA THR A 18 1.06 2.74 -7.61
C THR A 18 1.76 1.99 -8.75
N SER A 19 2.67 1.09 -8.38
CA SER A 19 3.38 0.24 -9.33
C SER A 19 2.50 -0.83 -9.98
N GLY A 20 1.44 -1.24 -9.28
CA GLY A 20 0.43 -2.17 -9.79
C GLY A 20 -0.95 -1.52 -9.83
N SER A 21 -1.86 -2.10 -10.61
CA SER A 21 -3.23 -1.62 -10.70
C SER A 21 -4.00 -1.84 -9.39
N GLY A 22 -4.95 -0.96 -9.12
CA GLY A 22 -5.77 -1.01 -7.91
C GLY A 22 -6.44 0.33 -7.61
N PRO A 23 -7.44 0.34 -6.73
CA PRO A 23 -8.13 1.58 -6.38
C PRO A 23 -7.21 2.54 -5.62
N SER A 24 -7.54 3.83 -5.70
CA SER A 24 -6.81 4.87 -4.98
C SER A 24 -6.95 4.77 -3.47
N PHE A 25 -5.94 5.29 -2.77
CA PHE A 25 -5.89 5.40 -1.32
C PHE A 25 -4.92 6.50 -0.90
N ALA A 26 -5.07 7.01 0.32
CA ALA A 26 -4.11 7.92 0.93
C ALA A 26 -3.37 7.23 2.07
N VAL A 27 -2.16 7.70 2.36
CA VAL A 27 -1.34 7.26 3.49
C VAL A 27 -0.98 8.47 4.34
N CYS A 28 -1.06 8.31 5.66
CA CYS A 28 -0.55 9.28 6.63
C CYS A 28 0.07 8.57 7.83
N THR A 29 0.86 9.30 8.62
CA THR A 29 1.51 8.75 9.81
C THR A 29 0.58 8.70 11.02
N HIS A 30 -0.43 9.57 11.06
CA HIS A 30 -1.49 9.59 12.06
C HIS A 30 -2.76 10.20 11.45
N MET A 31 -3.91 9.96 12.07
CA MET A 31 -5.19 10.49 11.58
C MET A 31 -5.79 11.49 12.56
N ASP A 32 -6.14 12.66 12.04
CA ASP A 32 -7.03 13.63 12.65
C ASP A 32 -8.03 14.17 11.61
N ARG A 33 -8.76 15.24 11.94
CA ARG A 33 -9.73 15.86 11.02
C ARG A 33 -9.10 16.50 9.79
N GLN A 34 -7.86 16.96 9.89
CA GLN A 34 -7.15 17.60 8.77
C GLN A 34 -6.75 16.56 7.74
N HIS A 35 -6.26 15.41 8.19
CA HIS A 35 -5.95 14.27 7.32
C HIS A 35 -7.20 13.70 6.65
N ASP A 36 -8.31 13.61 7.39
CA ASP A 36 -9.61 13.18 6.87
C ASP A 36 -10.10 14.12 5.74
N ALA A 37 -10.04 15.44 5.99
CA ALA A 37 -10.41 16.46 5.01
C ALA A 37 -9.53 16.38 3.75
N LEU A 38 -8.20 16.33 3.91
CA LEU A 38 -7.27 16.24 2.77
C LEU A 38 -7.46 14.95 1.98
N THR A 39 -7.61 13.81 2.66
CA THR A 39 -7.82 12.50 2.02
C THR A 39 -9.08 12.50 1.17
N SER A 40 -10.17 13.05 1.71
CA SER A 40 -11.49 13.11 1.06
C SER A 40 -11.50 13.87 -0.27
N LEU A 41 -10.48 14.71 -0.52
CA LEU A 41 -10.32 15.39 -1.81
C LEU A 41 -9.91 14.43 -2.93
N PHE A 42 -9.23 13.34 -2.61
CA PHE A 42 -8.65 12.42 -3.60
C PHE A 42 -9.29 11.03 -3.58
N THR A 43 -9.66 10.53 -2.39
CA THR A 43 -10.07 9.13 -2.24
C THR A 43 -10.89 8.90 -0.97
N GLN A 44 -11.48 7.71 -0.87
CA GLN A 44 -12.30 7.26 0.26
C GLN A 44 -11.55 6.27 1.17
N ARG A 45 -10.26 6.01 0.92
CA ARG A 45 -9.46 5.05 1.70
C ARG A 45 -8.28 5.75 2.34
N LEU A 46 -8.12 5.60 3.64
CA LEU A 46 -6.97 6.11 4.38
C LEU A 46 -6.25 4.96 5.07
N ILE A 47 -4.94 4.90 4.86
CA ILE A 47 -4.03 3.97 5.53
C ILE A 47 -3.20 4.78 6.52
N VAL A 48 -3.34 4.48 7.81
CA VAL A 48 -2.50 5.05 8.85
C VAL A 48 -1.33 4.11 9.11
N SER A 49 -0.13 4.59 8.84
CA SER A 49 1.08 3.77 8.84
C SER A 49 2.31 4.56 9.25
N ASN A 50 3.12 3.97 10.13
CA ASN A 50 4.43 4.49 10.52
C ASN A 50 5.56 3.54 10.07
N LEU A 51 5.47 3.04 8.83
CA LEU A 51 6.42 2.04 8.29
C LEU A 51 7.86 2.56 8.10
N GLY A 52 8.15 3.84 8.36
CA GLY A 52 9.52 4.39 8.31
C GLY A 52 10.09 4.37 6.89
N LEU A 53 9.30 4.76 5.91
CA LEU A 53 9.62 4.71 4.48
C LEU A 53 10.54 5.85 4.02
N GLY A 54 10.88 6.80 4.90
CA GLY A 54 11.60 8.02 4.52
C GLY A 54 10.77 8.93 3.60
N ALA A 55 9.44 8.77 3.65
CA ALA A 55 8.50 9.49 2.79
C ALA A 55 8.38 10.96 3.20
N LEU A 56 7.92 11.81 2.28
CA LEU A 56 7.73 13.24 2.58
C LEU A 56 6.85 13.43 3.81
N MET A 57 5.79 12.63 3.95
CA MET A 57 4.89 12.62 5.11
C MET A 57 5.61 12.41 6.45
N GLU A 58 6.70 11.64 6.51
CA GLU A 58 7.41 11.42 7.79
C GLU A 58 8.20 12.66 8.23
N ILE A 59 8.54 13.52 7.27
CA ILE A 59 9.38 14.69 7.49
C ILE A 59 8.52 15.95 7.63
N SER A 60 7.52 16.14 6.77
CA SER A 60 6.70 17.36 6.75
C SER A 60 5.60 17.36 7.80
N GLU A 61 5.12 16.20 8.28
CA GLU A 61 3.97 16.12 9.18
C GLU A 61 4.15 16.90 10.48
N HIS A 62 5.38 17.02 10.98
CA HIS A 62 5.67 17.79 12.19
C HIS A 62 5.36 19.29 12.03
N SER A 63 5.25 19.79 10.80
CA SER A 63 5.05 21.19 10.47
C SER A 63 3.74 21.46 9.75
N TYR A 64 3.28 20.52 8.91
CA TYR A 64 2.14 20.70 8.02
C TYR A 64 1.37 19.38 7.87
N PRO A 65 0.03 19.38 7.92
CA PRO A 65 -0.77 18.21 7.62
C PRO A 65 -0.40 17.66 6.25
N THR A 66 0.03 16.40 6.21
CA THR A 66 0.56 15.76 5.01
C THR A 66 -0.15 14.45 4.71
N VAL A 67 -0.64 14.32 3.48
CA VAL A 67 -1.14 13.05 2.96
C VAL A 67 -0.35 12.65 1.71
N THR A 68 0.05 11.39 1.65
CA THR A 68 0.52 10.78 0.40
C THR A 68 -0.68 10.17 -0.31
N ALA A 69 -1.04 10.69 -1.48
CA ALA A 69 -2.18 10.22 -2.26
C ALA A 69 -1.71 9.30 -3.41
N GLU A 70 -2.05 8.02 -3.32
CA GLU A 70 -1.82 7.03 -4.36
C GLU A 70 -3.05 6.97 -5.25
N VAL A 71 -2.96 7.53 -6.45
CA VAL A 71 -4.13 7.80 -7.31
C VAL A 71 -4.56 6.63 -8.20
N GLY A 72 -3.85 5.50 -8.10
CA GLY A 72 -4.07 4.30 -8.91
C GLY A 72 -2.83 3.91 -9.72
N GLY A 73 -2.92 2.83 -10.49
CA GLY A 73 -1.81 2.29 -11.25
C GLY A 73 -1.32 3.24 -12.34
N ARG A 74 0.00 3.28 -12.59
CA ARG A 74 0.60 4.16 -13.62
C ARG A 74 0.10 3.94 -15.06
N LEU A 75 -0.60 2.83 -15.32
CA LEU A 75 -1.19 2.48 -16.61
C LEU A 75 -2.72 2.58 -16.60
N ASP A 76 -3.31 2.93 -15.47
CA ASP A 76 -4.76 3.01 -15.31
C ASP A 76 -5.20 4.42 -15.75
N ASP A 77 -6.00 4.53 -16.81
CA ASP A 77 -6.50 5.83 -17.30
C ASP A 77 -7.29 6.58 -16.20
N GLU A 78 -8.05 5.83 -15.38
CA GLU A 78 -8.78 6.35 -14.22
C GLU A 78 -7.87 7.05 -13.20
N ALA A 79 -6.59 6.66 -13.10
CA ALA A 79 -5.64 7.28 -12.19
C ALA A 79 -5.30 8.72 -12.61
N HIS A 80 -5.27 8.99 -13.92
CA HIS A 80 -5.06 10.33 -14.44
C HIS A 80 -6.25 11.24 -14.14
N GLU A 81 -7.46 10.73 -14.38
CA GLU A 81 -8.70 11.45 -14.09
C GLU A 81 -8.82 11.78 -12.60
N LEU A 82 -8.55 10.80 -11.73
CA LEU A 82 -8.61 10.98 -10.27
C LEU A 82 -7.57 11.99 -9.78
N ALA A 83 -6.34 11.95 -10.31
CA ALA A 83 -5.31 12.94 -10.01
C ALA A 83 -5.77 14.36 -10.38
N TYR A 84 -6.29 14.52 -11.60
CA TYR A 84 -6.77 15.82 -12.09
C TYR A 84 -7.95 16.34 -11.28
N GLU A 85 -8.97 15.51 -11.05
CA GLU A 85 -10.12 15.88 -10.24
C GLU A 85 -9.76 16.23 -8.81
N GLY A 86 -8.88 15.46 -8.18
CA GLY A 86 -8.40 15.73 -6.83
C GLY A 86 -7.66 17.07 -6.74
N LEU A 87 -6.82 17.38 -7.73
CA LEU A 87 -6.17 18.71 -7.83
C LEU A 87 -7.20 19.83 -8.02
N CYS A 88 -8.20 19.63 -8.88
CA CYS A 88 -9.29 20.59 -9.04
C CYS A 88 -10.03 20.81 -7.72
N ARG A 89 -10.38 19.76 -6.99
CA ARG A 89 -11.01 19.87 -5.66
C ARG A 89 -10.11 20.61 -4.67
N TYR A 90 -8.81 20.31 -4.65
CA TYR A 90 -7.84 20.96 -3.78
C TYR A 90 -7.73 22.47 -4.05
N PHE A 91 -7.60 22.88 -5.32
CA PHE A 91 -7.44 24.31 -5.66
C PHE A 91 -8.75 25.12 -5.67
N LEU A 92 -9.90 24.47 -5.83
CA LEU A 92 -11.20 25.15 -5.87
C LEU A 92 -11.90 25.19 -4.51
N THR A 93 -11.48 24.36 -3.55
CA THR A 93 -12.02 24.38 -2.19
C THR A 93 -11.50 25.59 -1.42
N GLN A 94 -12.39 26.33 -0.76
CA GLN A 94 -12.01 27.52 0.01
C GLN A 94 -11.19 27.21 1.26
N THR A 95 -11.37 26.02 1.85
CA THR A 95 -10.66 25.61 3.06
C THR A 95 -10.39 24.10 3.00
N VAL A 96 -9.21 23.71 2.51
CA VAL A 96 -8.85 22.31 2.26
C VAL A 96 -8.76 21.45 3.53
N LEU A 97 -8.56 22.09 4.68
CA LEU A 97 -8.49 21.44 5.99
C LEU A 97 -9.83 21.39 6.74
N ALA A 98 -10.89 21.92 6.15
CA ALA A 98 -12.24 21.81 6.70
C ALA A 98 -12.94 20.61 6.07
N GLN A 99 -13.37 19.67 6.92
CA GLN A 99 -14.18 18.56 6.47
C GLN A 99 -15.52 19.10 5.94
N GLY A 100 -15.84 18.81 4.67
CA GLY A 100 -17.19 19.00 4.16
C GLY A 100 -18.15 17.97 4.78
N GLU A 101 -19.46 18.14 4.63
CA GLU A 101 -20.44 17.09 4.96
C GLU A 101 -20.31 15.94 3.93
N THR A 102 -19.28 15.10 4.06
CA THR A 102 -19.17 13.87 3.26
C THR A 102 -19.99 12.77 3.91
N ASP A 103 -21.11 12.40 3.26
CA ASP A 103 -22.02 11.32 3.68
C ASP A 103 -21.36 9.91 3.66
N TRP A 104 -20.18 9.79 3.06
CA TRP A 104 -19.46 8.52 2.89
C TRP A 104 -18.26 8.51 3.85
N GLY A 105 -18.30 7.64 4.86
CA GLY A 105 -17.17 7.49 5.79
C GLY A 105 -15.92 6.95 5.09
N LEU A 106 -14.75 7.47 5.47
CA LEU A 106 -13.46 6.92 5.02
C LEU A 106 -13.31 5.47 5.48
N GLU A 107 -12.93 4.60 4.56
CA GLU A 107 -12.39 3.28 4.89
C GLU A 107 -11.00 3.48 5.52
N LEU A 108 -10.92 3.26 6.83
CA LEU A 108 -9.71 3.41 7.60
C LEU A 108 -9.01 2.07 7.81
N LEU A 109 -7.76 1.98 7.35
CA LEU A 109 -6.88 0.83 7.52
C LEU A 109 -5.70 1.26 8.40
N ARG A 110 -5.32 0.42 9.37
CA ARG A 110 -4.26 0.74 10.33
C ARG A 110 -3.22 -0.36 10.38
N ASP A 111 -2.00 0.04 10.70
CA ASP A 111 -0.86 -0.82 10.99
C ASP A 111 -0.63 -1.90 9.91
N PRO A 112 -0.48 -1.50 8.62
CA PRO A 112 -0.14 -2.44 7.56
C PRO A 112 1.17 -3.15 7.89
N ILE A 113 1.20 -4.47 7.62
CA ILE A 113 2.41 -5.26 7.79
C ILE A 113 3.05 -5.40 6.42
N ARG A 114 4.35 -5.07 6.33
CA ARG A 114 5.10 -5.30 5.11
C ARG A 114 5.62 -6.74 5.11
N LEU A 115 5.36 -7.48 4.04
CA LEU A 115 5.89 -8.81 3.80
C LEU A 115 6.93 -8.66 2.71
N GLU A 116 8.19 -8.63 3.08
CA GLU A 116 9.30 -8.36 2.18
C GLU A 116 9.97 -9.67 1.76
N LEU A 117 10.53 -9.73 0.55
CA LEU A 117 11.45 -10.80 0.19
C LEU A 117 12.70 -10.74 1.06
N THR A 118 13.19 -11.90 1.48
CA THR A 118 14.52 -12.01 2.09
C THR A 118 15.57 -11.73 1.03
N GLU A 119 16.76 -11.27 1.45
CA GLU A 119 17.87 -10.98 0.55
C GLU A 119 18.19 -12.19 -0.36
N HIS A 120 18.46 -11.91 -1.64
CA HIS A 120 18.75 -12.89 -2.69
C HIS A 120 17.62 -13.85 -3.08
N VAL A 121 16.42 -13.74 -2.50
CA VAL A 121 15.26 -14.52 -2.94
C VAL A 121 14.81 -14.02 -4.32
N THR A 122 14.69 -14.95 -5.26
CA THR A 122 14.29 -14.64 -6.63
C THR A 122 12.78 -14.82 -6.83
N LEU A 123 12.18 -13.92 -7.60
CA LEU A 123 10.73 -13.88 -7.81
C LEU A 123 10.41 -13.68 -9.28
N THR A 124 9.40 -14.41 -9.77
CA THR A 124 8.80 -14.23 -11.09
C THR A 124 7.28 -14.34 -11.05
N TYR A 125 6.62 -14.06 -12.18
CA TYR A 125 5.18 -14.19 -12.35
C TYR A 125 4.87 -15.13 -13.51
N ALA A 126 4.05 -16.16 -13.28
CA ALA A 126 3.65 -17.14 -14.29
C ALA A 126 2.40 -17.91 -13.85
N GLU A 127 1.72 -18.57 -14.79
CA GLU A 127 0.56 -19.42 -14.50
C GLU A 127 0.92 -20.78 -13.87
N GLU A 128 2.22 -21.13 -13.85
CA GLU A 128 2.74 -22.40 -13.36
C GLU A 128 4.06 -22.18 -12.60
N PRO A 129 4.44 -23.05 -11.64
CA PRO A 129 5.68 -22.90 -10.88
C PRO A 129 6.92 -22.93 -11.78
N SER A 130 7.84 -21.98 -11.57
CA SER A 130 9.12 -21.94 -12.26
C SER A 130 10.25 -22.49 -11.38
N ALA A 131 10.93 -23.53 -11.84
CA ALA A 131 12.06 -24.13 -11.13
C ALA A 131 13.30 -23.22 -11.03
N ASN A 132 13.36 -22.16 -11.83
CA ASN A 132 14.47 -21.21 -11.87
C ASN A 132 14.34 -20.06 -10.85
N TYR A 133 13.21 -20.00 -10.13
CA TYR A 133 12.92 -18.94 -9.17
C TYR A 133 12.49 -19.53 -7.83
N ASP A 134 12.83 -18.84 -6.73
CA ASP A 134 12.42 -19.27 -5.39
C ASP A 134 10.90 -19.10 -5.18
N ILE A 135 10.33 -18.06 -5.79
CA ILE A 135 8.91 -17.74 -5.74
C ILE A 135 8.39 -17.50 -7.15
N THR A 136 7.25 -18.11 -7.46
CA THR A 136 6.47 -17.79 -8.65
C THR A 136 5.09 -17.35 -8.21
N LEU A 137 4.65 -16.17 -8.59
CA LEU A 137 3.32 -15.68 -8.25
C LEU A 137 2.41 -15.66 -9.46
N LYS A 138 1.11 -15.65 -9.21
CA LYS A 138 0.17 -15.53 -10.32
C LYS A 138 0.33 -14.18 -11.03
N PRO A 139 0.23 -14.11 -12.37
CA PRO A 139 0.39 -12.85 -13.11
C PRO A 139 -0.68 -11.81 -12.78
N ASP A 140 -1.86 -12.28 -12.37
CA ASP A 140 -3.03 -11.49 -12.02
C ASP A 140 -3.10 -11.13 -10.52
N ILE A 141 -2.01 -11.30 -9.76
CA ILE A 141 -1.97 -11.06 -8.31
C ILE A 141 -2.36 -9.62 -7.93
N GLU A 142 -2.13 -8.63 -8.81
CA GLU A 142 -2.50 -7.23 -8.59
C GLU A 142 -4.02 -7.04 -8.47
N HIS A 143 -4.84 -7.92 -9.05
CA HIS A 143 -6.30 -7.86 -8.92
C HIS A 143 -6.79 -8.09 -7.48
N HIS A 144 -5.92 -8.59 -6.59
CA HIS A 144 -6.23 -8.70 -5.18
C HIS A 144 -5.99 -7.40 -4.39
N ASN A 145 -5.42 -6.35 -5.00
CA ASN A 145 -5.28 -5.05 -4.35
C ASN A 145 -6.64 -4.51 -3.88
N PHE A 146 -6.72 -4.17 -2.61
CA PHE A 146 -7.91 -3.78 -1.84
C PHE A 146 -9.05 -4.81 -1.80
N GLY A 147 -8.85 -5.99 -2.38
CA GLY A 147 -9.70 -7.16 -2.24
C GLY A 147 -9.37 -7.96 -0.98
N GLY A 148 -10.35 -8.73 -0.50
CA GLY A 148 -10.14 -9.74 0.53
C GLY A 148 -9.64 -11.04 -0.09
N VAL A 149 -8.53 -11.57 0.40
CA VAL A 149 -8.09 -12.95 0.10
C VAL A 149 -8.35 -13.84 1.29
N THR A 150 -8.65 -15.10 1.01
CA THR A 150 -8.93 -16.11 2.04
C THR A 150 -7.76 -17.10 2.13
N PRO A 151 -7.69 -17.92 3.18
CA PRO A 151 -6.71 -19.00 3.23
C PRO A 151 -6.75 -19.96 2.04
N ASP A 152 -7.85 -20.01 1.27
CA ASP A 152 -8.00 -20.87 0.09
C ASP A 152 -7.55 -20.19 -1.21
N THR A 153 -7.24 -18.89 -1.17
CA THR A 153 -6.77 -18.12 -2.33
C THR A 153 -5.32 -18.48 -2.64
N LEU A 154 -5.09 -19.15 -3.78
CA LEU A 154 -3.74 -19.43 -4.27
C LEU A 154 -3.07 -18.14 -4.74
N LEU A 155 -1.97 -17.75 -4.10
CA LEU A 155 -1.16 -16.58 -4.52
C LEU A 155 -0.06 -16.98 -5.50
N GLY A 156 0.42 -18.23 -5.41
CA GLY A 156 1.49 -18.74 -6.25
C GLY A 156 2.15 -19.99 -5.67
N TRP A 157 3.45 -20.12 -5.93
CA TRP A 157 4.27 -21.25 -5.59
C TRP A 157 5.61 -20.81 -5.00
N ALA A 158 6.19 -21.67 -4.19
CA ALA A 158 7.39 -21.38 -3.43
C ALA A 158 8.28 -22.63 -3.30
N SER A 159 9.59 -22.43 -3.39
CA SER A 159 10.62 -23.49 -3.35
C SER A 159 11.03 -23.91 -1.94
N GLY A 160 10.63 -23.17 -0.91
CA GLY A 160 11.09 -23.35 0.47
C GLY A 160 10.06 -22.90 1.51
N SER A 161 10.47 -22.82 2.78
CA SER A 161 9.61 -22.36 3.87
C SER A 161 9.42 -20.86 3.87
N GLU A 162 8.28 -20.39 4.37
CA GLU A 162 7.88 -18.99 4.31
C GLU A 162 8.86 -18.06 5.02
N ARG A 163 9.45 -18.49 6.16
CA ARG A 163 10.42 -17.69 6.93
C ARG A 163 11.81 -17.61 6.29
N ARG A 164 12.12 -18.48 5.33
CA ARG A 164 13.33 -18.37 4.50
C ARG A 164 13.10 -17.38 3.37
N LEU A 165 11.88 -17.34 2.85
CA LEU A 165 11.53 -16.60 1.65
C LEU A 165 11.13 -15.16 1.96
N PHE A 166 10.48 -14.94 3.09
CA PHE A 166 9.92 -13.65 3.47
C PHE A 166 10.38 -13.19 4.85
N THR A 167 10.39 -11.88 5.02
CA THR A 167 10.47 -11.19 6.31
C THR A 167 9.23 -10.33 6.49
N ALA A 168 8.73 -10.19 7.71
CA ALA A 168 7.61 -9.32 8.03
C ALA A 168 7.66 -8.99 9.51
N LEU A 169 7.48 -7.73 9.87
CA LEU A 169 7.46 -7.26 11.25
C LEU A 169 6.13 -6.59 11.56
N ASP A 170 5.50 -6.97 12.67
CA ASP A 170 4.35 -6.21 13.20
C ASP A 170 4.80 -4.88 13.81
N VAL A 171 3.83 -4.05 14.22
CA VAL A 171 4.09 -2.74 14.88
C VAL A 171 4.96 -2.86 16.14
N GLY A 172 5.01 -4.04 16.77
CA GLY A 172 5.87 -4.33 17.92
C GLY A 172 7.26 -4.88 17.55
N GLY A 173 7.61 -4.91 16.26
CA GLY A 173 8.87 -5.44 15.76
C GLY A 173 8.97 -6.98 15.81
N ARG A 174 7.85 -7.70 15.97
CA ARG A 174 7.85 -9.17 16.03
C ARG A 174 7.63 -9.77 14.65
N CYS A 175 8.28 -10.90 14.37
CA CYS A 175 8.10 -11.61 13.11
C CYS A 175 6.63 -12.02 12.89
N ALA A 176 6.05 -11.55 11.79
CA ALA A 176 4.65 -11.75 11.42
C ALA A 176 4.46 -12.71 10.23
N VAL A 177 5.54 -13.21 9.61
CA VAL A 177 5.49 -14.00 8.36
C VAL A 177 4.47 -15.15 8.43
N THR A 178 4.55 -15.98 9.47
CA THR A 178 3.66 -17.15 9.64
C THR A 178 2.21 -16.79 9.97
N LYS A 179 1.93 -15.53 10.33
CA LYS A 179 0.56 -15.02 10.47
C LYS A 179 0.00 -14.54 9.13
N LEU A 180 0.85 -14.26 8.16
CA LEU A 180 0.44 -13.70 6.87
C LEU A 180 0.34 -14.78 5.80
N VAL A 181 1.38 -15.62 5.69
CA VAL A 181 1.46 -16.61 4.61
C VAL A 181 1.82 -17.98 5.14
N ARG A 182 1.37 -19.00 4.41
CA ARG A 182 1.68 -20.41 4.63
C ARG A 182 2.01 -21.06 3.30
N ILE A 183 2.85 -22.09 3.35
CA ILE A 183 3.20 -22.89 2.18
C ILE A 183 2.75 -24.32 2.42
N VAL A 184 1.96 -24.87 1.51
CA VAL A 184 1.44 -26.25 1.58
C VAL A 184 1.66 -26.90 0.23
N ASP A 185 2.40 -28.01 0.22
CA ASP A 185 2.78 -28.75 -0.99
C ASP A 185 3.38 -27.84 -2.10
N GLY A 186 4.26 -26.92 -1.69
CA GLY A 186 4.92 -25.97 -2.59
C GLY A 186 4.04 -24.81 -3.09
N LYS A 187 2.79 -24.71 -2.63
CA LYS A 187 1.86 -23.63 -2.98
C LYS A 187 1.75 -22.60 -1.87
N LEU A 188 1.79 -21.32 -2.24
CA LEU A 188 1.74 -20.17 -1.35
C LEU A 188 0.30 -19.68 -1.17
N TYR A 189 -0.14 -19.60 0.08
CA TYR A 189 -1.48 -19.18 0.48
C TYR A 189 -1.42 -18.15 1.61
N PRO A 190 -2.47 -17.34 1.81
CA PRO A 190 -2.68 -16.63 3.06
C PRO A 190 -2.80 -17.61 4.23
N ALA A 191 -2.23 -17.26 5.37
CA ALA A 191 -2.39 -18.01 6.61
C ALA A 191 -3.72 -17.70 7.33
N GLN A 192 -4.33 -16.56 7.01
CA GLN A 192 -5.62 -16.08 7.50
C GLN A 192 -6.25 -15.16 6.43
N PRO A 193 -7.51 -14.71 6.58
CA PRO A 193 -8.05 -13.68 5.70
C PRO A 193 -7.19 -12.41 5.74
N LEU A 194 -6.83 -11.88 4.57
CA LEU A 194 -6.00 -10.67 4.43
C LEU A 194 -6.65 -9.67 3.48
N LYS A 195 -6.38 -8.38 3.70
CA LYS A 195 -6.63 -7.34 2.71
C LYS A 195 -5.28 -6.96 2.12
N LEU A 196 -5.09 -7.27 0.85
CA LEU A 196 -3.82 -7.02 0.18
C LEU A 196 -3.85 -5.62 -0.44
N PHE A 197 -2.73 -4.89 -0.44
CA PHE A 197 -2.60 -3.63 -1.15
C PHE A 197 -1.14 -3.41 -1.56
N MET A 198 -0.93 -2.57 -2.58
CA MET A 198 0.39 -2.32 -3.18
C MET A 198 1.14 -3.60 -3.63
N ILE A 199 0.41 -4.63 -4.03
CA ILE A 199 0.98 -5.76 -4.77
C ILE A 199 1.26 -5.30 -6.20
N THR A 200 2.39 -5.76 -6.75
CA THR A 200 2.75 -5.55 -8.15
C THR A 200 3.00 -6.88 -8.87
N ASN A 201 2.86 -6.93 -10.18
CA ASN A 201 3.29 -7.98 -11.10
C ASN A 201 4.63 -7.66 -11.77
N ASN A 202 5.28 -6.55 -11.39
CA ASN A 202 6.61 -6.18 -11.87
C ASN A 202 7.68 -6.77 -10.95
N ALA A 203 8.44 -7.75 -11.45
CA ALA A 203 9.46 -8.45 -10.67
C ALA A 203 10.60 -7.54 -10.22
N ALA A 204 11.00 -6.57 -11.06
CA ALA A 204 12.07 -5.63 -10.71
C ALA A 204 11.66 -4.70 -9.57
N ILE A 205 10.41 -4.22 -9.58
CA ILE A 205 9.86 -3.41 -8.48
C ILE A 205 9.77 -4.27 -7.21
N ALA A 206 9.16 -5.44 -7.29
CA ALA A 206 9.07 -6.36 -6.15
C ALA A 206 10.46 -6.61 -5.50
N GLN A 207 11.48 -6.91 -6.29
CA GLN A 207 12.83 -7.19 -5.77
C GLN A 207 13.55 -5.93 -5.24
N SER A 208 13.31 -4.75 -5.82
CA SER A 208 14.02 -3.51 -5.45
C SER A 208 13.36 -2.76 -4.30
N THR A 209 12.03 -2.67 -4.29
CA THR A 209 11.27 -1.94 -3.29
C THR A 209 10.72 -2.86 -2.22
N LYS A 210 11.38 -4.00 -1.93
CA LYS A 210 11.00 -4.96 -0.88
C LYS A 210 9.49 -5.28 -0.91
N ALA A 211 9.17 -6.06 -1.93
CA ALA A 211 7.91 -6.62 -2.40
C ALA A 211 6.83 -6.90 -1.35
N TRP A 212 5.94 -5.94 -1.06
CA TRP A 212 4.51 -6.14 -0.67
C TRP A 212 4.13 -5.67 0.73
N CYS A 213 2.92 -5.11 0.84
CA CYS A 213 2.29 -4.72 2.10
C CYS A 213 0.96 -5.49 2.29
N PRO A 214 0.97 -6.72 2.83
CA PRO A 214 -0.27 -7.31 3.32
C PRO A 214 -0.77 -6.60 4.59
N LEU A 215 -1.97 -6.03 4.57
CA LEU A 215 -2.69 -5.75 5.80
C LEU A 215 -3.23 -7.07 6.35
N GLY A 216 -2.83 -7.40 7.59
CA GLY A 216 -3.67 -8.28 8.39
C GLY A 216 -5.04 -7.63 8.49
N VAL A 217 -6.11 -8.34 8.13
CA VAL A 217 -7.46 -7.88 8.51
C VAL A 217 -7.51 -8.04 10.01
N PHE A 218 -7.26 -6.95 10.74
CA PHE A 218 -7.60 -6.88 12.15
C PHE A 218 -9.13 -6.96 12.22
N GLY A 219 -9.63 -8.10 12.71
CA GLY A 219 -11.04 -8.28 13.06
C GLY A 219 -11.42 -7.44 14.28
#